data_AF-A0A2B7XLH4-F1
#
_entry.id   AF-A0A2B7XLH4-F1
#
_cell.length_a   1.000
_cell.length_b   1.000
_cell.length_c   1.000
_cell.angle_alpha   90.00
_cell.angle_beta   90.00
_cell.angle_gamma   90.00
#
_symmetry.space_group_name_H-M   'P 1'
#
loop_
_entity.id
_entity.type
_entity.pdbx_description
1 polymer ?
#
loop_
_entity_poly.entity_id
_entity_poly.type
_entity_poly.pdbx_seq_one_letter_code
_entity_poly.pdbx_strand_id
1 'polypeptide(L)'
;MSALSESASIPRHYHQVSQKYSDLTISCGANRYHVHRVVVCNQSPFFAAALDKQFKEATTADVVLEEDDPELVRLMIAHFYAVDDPAEIDILWTERSEGNNDTPTVCEAEATSATSATAEQPYEALLNARLYAMGDKYGIESLRKCARVEFDTWAAQVDVIEDINEFPAIINEVFSSTPSNDRGLRDIAVSLLVDNAGAALNSQELCNVLVQLPELLMEILKRVVAANADLSKQLSTATSAGKKEGARFQRYVQDVDASMVELETSALAMMKKTAKLSQKVRKGSSRGSEAWLNVVERY
;
A
#
# COMPACT_ATOMS: atom_id res chain seq x y z
N MET A 1 0.17 12.83 -23.23
CA MET A 1 -0.21 14.04 -22.46
C MET A 1 -0.13 13.67 -20.98
N SER A 2 1.07 13.73 -20.41
CA SER A 2 1.28 13.54 -18.97
C SER A 2 1.08 14.88 -18.30
N ALA A 3 0.09 14.98 -17.42
CA ALA A 3 0.00 16.06 -16.46
C ALA A 3 1.04 15.79 -15.37
N LEU A 4 2.11 16.57 -15.36
CA LEU A 4 3.00 16.71 -14.22
C LEU A 4 2.16 17.28 -13.09
N SER A 5 2.00 16.50 -12.01
CA SER A 5 1.45 17.00 -10.76
C SER A 5 2.46 17.97 -10.17
N GLU A 6 2.13 19.27 -10.19
CA GLU A 6 2.78 20.27 -9.35
C GLU A 6 2.54 19.88 -7.88
N SER A 7 3.52 19.22 -7.27
CA SER A 7 3.66 19.24 -5.83
C SER A 7 3.99 20.67 -5.44
N ALA A 8 3.23 21.24 -4.50
CA ALA A 8 3.49 22.57 -3.97
C ALA A 8 4.91 22.60 -3.37
N SER A 9 5.86 23.15 -4.14
CA SER A 9 7.26 23.26 -3.76
C SER A 9 7.37 24.20 -2.56
N ILE A 10 7.78 23.65 -1.41
CA ILE A 10 8.19 24.42 -0.24
C ILE A 10 9.28 25.41 -0.71
N PRO A 11 9.22 26.70 -0.31
CA PRO A 11 10.27 27.65 -0.67
C PRO A 11 11.63 27.11 -0.20
N ARG A 12 12.57 26.90 -1.13
CA ARG A 12 13.91 26.41 -0.81
C ARG A 12 14.70 27.54 -0.13
N HIS A 13 14.88 27.44 1.19
CA HIS A 13 15.54 28.45 2.02
C HIS A 13 17.06 28.24 2.12
N TYR A 14 17.71 27.70 1.07
CA TYR A 14 19.12 27.33 1.09
C TYR A 14 20.06 28.45 1.57
N HIS A 15 19.75 29.72 1.26
CA HIS A 15 20.53 30.88 1.70
C HIS A 15 20.42 31.22 3.19
N GLN A 16 19.55 30.53 3.94
CA GLN A 16 19.31 30.75 5.37
C GLN A 16 19.98 29.69 6.26
N VAL A 17 20.62 28.68 5.69
CA VAL A 17 21.41 27.69 6.44
C VAL A 17 22.72 28.34 6.87
N SER A 18 22.69 29.07 7.98
CA SER A 18 23.85 29.70 8.62
C SER A 18 23.52 30.01 10.08
N GLN A 19 24.53 30.04 10.95
CA GLN A 19 24.36 30.55 12.32
C GLN A 19 24.18 32.07 12.36
N LYS A 20 24.50 32.79 11.28
CA LYS A 20 24.39 34.25 11.23
C LYS A 20 22.93 34.68 11.38
N TYR A 21 22.69 35.57 12.34
CA TYR A 21 21.34 36.09 12.68
C TYR A 21 20.40 35.04 13.30
N SER A 22 20.92 33.88 13.71
CA SER A 22 20.17 32.95 14.55
C SER A 22 19.74 33.64 15.84
N ASP A 23 18.48 33.43 16.20
CA ASP A 23 17.79 34.05 17.33
C ASP A 23 17.02 33.01 18.16
N LEU A 24 17.30 31.73 17.92
CA LEU A 24 16.78 30.57 18.63
C LEU A 24 17.84 29.46 18.69
N THR A 25 17.91 28.77 19.81
CA THR A 25 18.64 27.50 19.95
C THR A 25 17.66 26.37 20.20
N ILE A 26 17.79 25.26 19.45
CA ILE A 26 17.10 24.00 19.75
C ILE A 26 18.16 23.03 20.28
N SER A 27 17.97 22.56 21.51
CA SER A 27 18.91 21.69 22.22
C SER A 27 18.33 20.29 22.39
N CYS A 28 19.07 19.26 22.01
CA CYS A 28 18.70 17.85 22.22
C CYS A 28 19.93 17.07 22.69
N GLY A 29 19.96 16.70 23.98
CA GLY A 29 21.14 16.11 24.61
C GLY A 29 22.38 17.03 24.53
N ALA A 30 23.44 16.53 23.90
CA ALA A 30 24.69 17.29 23.66
C ALA A 30 24.60 18.22 22.43
N ASN A 31 23.59 18.05 21.58
CA ASN A 31 23.48 18.76 20.31
C ASN A 31 22.73 20.09 20.49
N ARG A 32 23.33 21.19 20.01
CA ARG A 32 22.69 22.52 20.01
C ARG A 32 22.66 23.08 18.60
N TYR A 33 21.47 23.35 18.08
CA TYR A 33 21.27 23.92 16.76
C TYR A 33 20.88 25.38 16.85
N HIS A 34 21.71 26.25 16.27
CA HIS A 34 21.45 27.69 16.14
C HIS A 34 20.58 27.94 14.92
N VAL A 35 19.32 28.26 15.15
CA VAL A 35 18.28 28.35 14.12
C VAL A 35 17.57 29.71 14.15
N HIS A 36 16.74 29.96 13.15
CA HIS A 36 16.00 31.20 13.01
C HIS A 36 14.54 31.02 13.42
N ARG A 37 14.05 31.85 14.34
CA ARG A 37 12.66 31.86 14.80
C ARG A 37 11.68 31.99 13.65
N VAL A 38 11.98 32.86 12.68
CA VAL A 38 11.12 33.07 11.51
C VAL A 38 10.98 31.82 10.63
N VAL A 39 11.96 30.94 10.62
CA VAL A 39 11.90 29.68 9.86
C VAL A 39 11.10 28.63 10.64
N VAL A 40 11.42 28.46 11.92
CA VAL A 40 10.85 27.42 12.78
C VAL A 40 9.40 27.72 13.19
N CYS A 41 9.12 28.93 13.70
CA CYS A 41 7.79 29.29 14.21
C CYS A 41 6.72 29.37 13.12
N ASN A 42 7.09 29.65 11.87
CA ASN A 42 6.12 29.66 10.75
C ASN A 42 5.65 28.25 10.37
N GLN A 43 6.42 27.21 10.72
CA GLN A 43 6.14 25.83 10.34
C GLN A 43 5.58 24.99 11.49
N SER A 44 5.75 25.45 12.73
CA SER A 44 5.31 24.73 13.91
C SER A 44 4.56 25.65 14.88
N PRO A 45 3.26 25.37 15.14
CA PRO A 45 2.50 26.08 16.16
C PRO A 45 3.04 25.81 17.57
N PHE A 46 3.66 24.64 17.79
CA PHE A 46 4.33 24.32 19.06
C PHE A 46 5.49 25.30 19.32
N PHE A 47 6.43 25.43 18.38
CA PHE A 47 7.56 26.34 18.56
C PHE A 47 7.12 27.81 18.56
N ALA A 48 6.09 28.18 17.78
CA ALA A 48 5.50 29.51 17.84
C ALA A 48 4.93 29.84 19.23
N ALA A 49 4.18 28.90 19.83
CA ALA A 49 3.62 29.06 21.16
C ALA A 49 4.69 29.07 22.25
N ALA A 50 5.68 28.16 22.18
CA ALA A 50 6.78 28.09 23.13
C ALA A 50 7.60 29.38 23.18
N LEU A 51 7.73 30.08 22.05
CA LEU A 51 8.51 31.31 21.93
C LEU A 51 7.65 32.58 22.04
N ASP A 52 6.36 32.44 22.38
CA ASP A 52 5.50 33.58 22.71
C ASP A 52 5.61 33.95 24.20
N LYS A 53 5.30 35.21 24.53
CA LYS A 53 5.71 35.98 25.72
C LYS A 53 5.29 35.40 27.10
N GLN A 54 4.70 34.21 27.14
CA GLN A 54 4.21 33.56 28.35
C GLN A 54 5.14 32.46 28.90
N PHE A 55 6.15 32.04 28.15
CA PHE A 55 7.02 30.91 28.50
C PHE A 55 8.48 31.34 28.73
N LYS A 56 9.25 30.51 29.45
CA LYS A 56 10.66 30.82 29.77
C LYS A 56 11.51 30.85 28.50
N GLU A 57 11.18 29.97 27.58
CA GLU A 57 11.74 29.75 26.26
C GLU A 57 11.69 31.04 25.42
N ALA A 58 10.62 31.83 25.55
CA ALA A 58 10.51 33.13 24.87
C ALA A 58 11.57 34.15 25.35
N THR A 59 12.04 34.02 26.59
CA THR A 59 13.08 34.88 27.16
C THR A 59 14.48 34.29 26.97
N THR A 60 14.64 32.98 27.13
CA THR A 60 15.93 32.30 26.99
C THR A 60 16.33 32.07 25.54
N ALA A 61 15.37 32.08 24.61
CA ALA A 61 15.57 31.70 23.21
C ALA A 61 16.24 30.32 23.07
N ASP A 62 15.95 29.40 23.99
CA ASP A 62 16.46 28.03 24.03
C ASP A 62 15.29 27.08 24.29
N VAL A 63 15.06 26.16 23.35
CA VAL A 63 14.03 25.11 23.45
C VAL A 63 14.74 23.77 23.61
N VAL A 64 14.48 23.09 24.72
CA VAL A 64 15.16 21.85 25.11
C VAL A 64 14.25 20.65 24.85
N LEU A 65 14.72 19.71 24.01
CA LEU A 65 14.03 18.49 23.56
C LEU A 65 14.80 17.25 24.08
N GLU A 66 14.94 17.12 25.40
CA GLU A 66 15.75 16.05 26.03
C GLU A 66 15.14 14.64 25.94
N GLU A 67 13.82 14.54 25.71
CA GLU A 67 13.12 13.26 25.59
C GLU A 67 13.11 12.70 24.15
N ASP A 68 13.62 13.48 23.19
CA ASP A 68 13.57 13.16 21.77
C ASP A 68 14.88 12.59 21.25
N ASP A 69 14.79 11.82 20.17
CA ASP A 69 15.96 11.24 19.50
C ASP A 69 16.74 12.36 18.78
N PRO A 70 18.06 12.52 19.04
CA PRO A 70 18.86 13.58 18.44
C PRO A 70 18.90 13.55 16.91
N GLU A 71 18.81 12.37 16.30
CA GLU A 71 18.79 12.21 14.84
C GLU A 71 17.44 12.62 14.26
N LEU A 72 16.33 12.29 14.91
CA LEU A 72 15.02 12.77 14.49
C LEU A 72 14.91 14.30 14.60
N VAL A 73 15.46 14.90 15.67
CA VAL A 73 15.51 16.35 15.83
C VAL A 73 16.35 16.99 14.71
N ARG A 74 17.47 16.38 14.34
CA ARG A 74 18.31 16.82 13.21
C ARG A 74 17.51 16.81 11.90
N LEU A 75 16.82 15.71 11.59
CA LEU A 75 15.98 15.59 10.39
C LEU A 75 14.80 16.57 10.39
N MET A 76 14.17 16.80 11.54
CA MET A 76 13.13 17.83 11.68
C MET A 76 13.67 19.24 11.38
N ILE A 77 14.89 19.56 11.83
CA ILE A 77 15.53 20.85 11.52
C ILE A 77 15.88 20.94 10.03
N ALA A 78 16.40 19.87 9.42
CA ALA A 78 16.65 19.82 7.99
C ALA A 78 15.36 20.09 7.19
N HIS A 79 14.24 19.50 7.62
CA HIS A 79 12.92 19.76 7.05
C HIS A 79 12.54 21.24 7.14
N PHE A 80 12.77 21.91 8.28
CA PHE A 80 12.46 23.34 8.42
C PHE A 80 13.21 24.21 7.42
N TYR A 81 14.44 23.87 7.06
CA TYR A 81 15.21 24.62 6.06
C TYR A 81 14.97 24.15 4.63
N ALA A 82 14.11 23.15 4.42
CA ALA A 82 13.85 22.52 3.13
C ALA A 82 15.15 22.03 2.47
N VAL A 83 15.98 21.36 3.28
CA VAL A 83 17.26 20.78 2.89
C VAL A 83 17.07 19.29 2.62
N ASP A 84 17.55 18.83 1.46
CA ASP A 84 17.46 17.42 1.06
C ASP A 84 18.53 16.56 1.74
N ASP A 85 19.75 17.08 1.93
CA ASP A 85 20.84 16.41 2.66
C ASP A 85 20.98 16.96 4.08
N PRO A 86 20.56 16.22 5.11
CA PRO A 86 20.66 16.66 6.49
C PRO A 86 22.08 17.07 6.93
N ALA A 87 23.15 16.61 6.26
CA ALA A 87 24.51 17.05 6.59
C ALA A 87 24.72 18.57 6.34
N GLU A 88 23.91 19.20 5.47
CA GLU A 88 24.04 20.65 5.23
C GLU A 88 23.65 21.48 6.46
N ILE A 89 22.80 20.96 7.37
CA ILE A 89 22.44 21.68 8.59
C ILE A 89 23.48 21.54 9.71
N ASP A 90 24.53 20.73 9.53
CA ASP A 90 25.59 20.56 10.54
C ASP A 90 26.33 21.89 10.81
N ILE A 91 26.31 22.83 9.85
CA ILE A 91 26.84 24.18 10.07
C ILE A 91 26.03 24.99 11.10
N LEU A 92 24.78 24.59 11.39
CA LEU A 92 23.95 25.17 12.44
C LEU A 92 24.26 24.58 13.81
N TRP A 93 24.95 23.45 13.85
CA TRP A 93 25.20 22.68 15.07
C TRP A 93 26.44 23.18 15.83
N THR A 94 26.36 23.09 17.15
CA THR A 94 27.48 23.22 18.08
C THR A 94 27.34 22.20 19.19
N GLU A 95 28.47 21.73 19.71
CA GLU A 95 28.50 20.83 20.87
C GLU A 95 28.33 21.63 22.17
N ARG A 96 27.57 21.08 23.12
CA ARG A 96 27.43 21.68 24.46
C ARG A 96 28.79 21.66 25.16
N SER A 97 29.42 22.83 25.33
CA SER A 97 30.63 22.94 26.14
C SER A 97 30.29 22.68 27.61
N GLU A 98 30.70 21.52 28.14
CA GLU A 98 30.69 21.27 29.58
C GLU A 98 31.67 22.25 30.23
N GLY A 99 31.15 23.17 31.06
CA GLY A 99 31.96 24.13 31.80
C GLY A 99 32.90 23.40 32.75
N ASN A 100 34.14 23.21 32.35
CA ASN A 100 35.19 22.64 33.16
C ASN A 100 35.67 23.70 34.18
N ASN A 101 35.23 23.60 35.44
CA ASN A 101 35.87 24.32 36.53
C ASN A 101 37.11 23.54 36.99
N ASP A 102 38.28 24.10 36.67
CA ASP A 102 39.60 23.98 37.32
C ASP A 102 40.10 22.61 37.81
N THR A 103 41.03 22.01 37.06
CA THR A 103 42.40 21.65 37.56
C THR A 103 43.28 21.08 36.43
N PRO A 104 44.56 21.48 36.32
CA PRO A 104 45.46 20.94 35.31
C PRO A 104 46.27 19.76 35.88
N THR A 105 45.95 18.54 35.46
CA THR A 105 46.86 17.39 35.68
C THR A 105 46.97 16.57 34.41
N VAL A 106 48.24 16.30 34.08
CA VAL A 106 48.79 15.72 32.87
C VAL A 106 48.20 14.35 32.53
N CYS A 107 48.12 14.12 31.21
CA CYS A 107 47.85 12.89 30.49
C CYS A 107 48.41 11.62 31.16
N GLU A 108 47.64 10.54 31.11
CA GLU A 108 48.12 9.25 30.61
C GLU A 108 46.94 8.37 30.17
N ALA A 109 47.17 7.66 29.08
CA ALA A 109 46.20 6.89 28.33
C ALA A 109 45.91 5.55 28.99
N GLU A 110 44.65 5.11 29.00
CA GLU A 110 44.32 3.70 28.80
C GLU A 110 43.06 3.58 27.94
N ALA A 111 43.27 2.99 26.77
CA ALA A 111 42.25 2.50 25.89
C ALA A 111 41.61 1.26 26.51
N THR A 112 40.30 1.31 26.75
CA THR A 112 39.52 0.09 27.03
C THR A 112 38.20 0.17 26.28
N SER A 113 38.28 -0.27 25.03
CA SER A 113 37.27 -1.01 24.26
C SER A 113 35.81 -0.86 24.72
N ALA A 114 35.12 0.14 24.18
CA ALA A 114 33.68 0.10 24.05
C ALA A 114 33.33 -0.73 22.80
N THR A 115 32.75 -1.88 23.08
CA THR A 115 32.14 -2.85 22.17
C THR A 115 31.47 -2.18 20.98
N SER A 116 31.92 -2.56 19.80
CA SER A 116 31.28 -2.31 18.51
C SER A 116 29.84 -2.82 18.52
N ALA A 117 28.89 -1.93 18.83
CA ALA A 117 27.50 -2.09 18.43
C ALA A 117 27.45 -1.80 16.92
N THR A 118 26.99 -2.79 16.16
CA THR A 118 26.66 -2.68 14.75
C THR A 118 25.76 -1.46 14.53
N ALA A 119 26.28 -0.45 13.84
CA ALA A 119 25.50 0.65 13.31
C ALA A 119 24.65 0.12 12.15
N GLU A 120 23.60 -0.64 12.45
CA GLU A 120 22.55 -0.88 11.48
C GLU A 120 21.80 0.44 11.32
N GLN A 121 21.95 1.06 10.16
CA GLN A 121 21.18 2.23 9.77
C GLN A 121 19.70 1.90 9.98
N PRO A 122 18.93 2.73 10.69
CA PRO A 122 17.52 2.47 10.93
C PRO A 122 16.80 2.30 9.59
N TYR A 123 15.93 1.30 9.51
CA TYR A 123 15.10 1.06 8.33
C TYR A 123 14.40 2.36 7.90
N GLU A 124 14.45 2.69 6.61
CA GLU A 124 13.91 3.94 6.07
C GLU A 124 12.42 4.14 6.46
N ALA A 125 11.65 3.05 6.44
CA ALA A 125 10.26 3.05 6.86
C ALA A 125 10.07 3.30 8.37
N LEU A 126 10.96 2.75 9.21
CA LEU A 126 10.94 3.00 10.66
C LEU A 126 11.25 4.47 10.96
N LEU A 127 12.23 5.04 10.24
CA LEU A 127 12.57 6.45 10.32
C LEU A 127 11.38 7.33 9.93
N ASN A 128 10.71 7.00 8.83
CA ASN A 128 9.51 7.70 8.38
C ASN A 128 8.34 7.59 9.37
N ALA A 129 8.15 6.43 10.02
CA ALA A 129 7.15 6.29 11.07
C ALA A 129 7.42 7.23 12.26
N ARG A 130 8.69 7.33 12.67
CA ARG A 130 9.13 8.22 13.74
C ARG A 130 9.00 9.70 13.38
N LEU A 131 9.39 10.08 12.15
CA LEU A 131 9.24 11.45 11.65
C LEU A 131 7.77 11.86 11.53
N TYR A 132 6.90 10.93 11.13
CA TYR A 132 5.46 11.16 11.11
C TYR A 132 4.92 11.50 12.51
N ALA A 133 5.30 10.72 13.52
CA ALA A 133 4.92 10.97 14.91
C ALA A 133 5.51 12.29 15.44
N MET A 134 6.76 12.61 15.08
CA MET A 134 7.40 13.89 15.42
C MET A 134 6.67 15.08 14.79
N GLY A 135 6.22 14.93 13.53
CA GLY A 135 5.39 15.92 12.85
C GLY A 135 4.07 16.18 13.57
N ASP A 136 3.41 15.15 14.09
CA ASP A 136 2.18 15.32 14.89
C ASP A 136 2.48 15.95 16.25
N LYS A 137 3.53 15.47 16.97
CA LYS A 137 3.95 15.96 18.30
C LYS A 137 4.21 17.47 18.31
N TYR A 138 4.88 18.01 17.29
CA TYR A 138 5.22 19.44 17.22
C TYR A 138 4.30 20.24 16.27
N GLY A 139 3.23 19.62 15.76
CA GLY A 139 2.27 20.27 14.85
C GLY A 139 2.88 20.69 13.50
N ILE A 140 3.89 19.99 13.01
CA ILE A 140 4.57 20.25 11.74
C ILE A 140 3.87 19.42 10.65
N GLU A 141 2.73 19.93 10.18
CA GLU A 141 1.88 19.21 9.22
C GLU A 141 2.59 18.86 7.90
N SER A 142 3.52 19.71 7.45
CA SER A 142 4.32 19.44 6.24
C SER A 142 5.25 18.24 6.42
N LEU A 143 5.89 18.09 7.59
CA LEU A 143 6.79 16.98 7.90
C LEU A 143 5.98 15.68 8.01
N ARG A 144 4.86 15.73 8.74
CA ARG A 144 3.93 14.59 8.86
C ARG A 144 3.46 14.09 7.48
N LYS A 145 3.10 15.02 6.57
CA LYS A 145 2.71 14.67 5.20
C LYS A 145 3.86 14.07 4.39
N CYS A 146 5.07 14.65 4.48
CA CYS A 146 6.25 14.15 3.78
C CYS A 146 6.58 12.72 4.19
N ALA A 147 6.71 12.49 5.50
CA ALA A 147 6.99 11.17 6.07
C ALA A 147 5.91 10.13 5.68
N ARG A 148 4.63 10.53 5.62
CA ARG A 148 3.56 9.65 5.13
C ARG A 148 3.74 9.26 3.66
N VAL A 149 4.10 10.21 2.79
CA VAL A 149 4.29 9.96 1.36
C VAL A 149 5.48 9.04 1.12
N GLU A 150 6.58 9.23 1.85
CA GLU A 150 7.75 8.37 1.77
C GLU A 150 7.44 6.97 2.30
N PHE A 151 6.70 6.86 3.41
CA PHE A 151 6.24 5.57 3.93
C PHE A 151 5.30 4.84 2.95
N ASP A 152 4.39 5.55 2.29
CA ASP A 152 3.51 4.98 1.24
C ASP A 152 4.31 4.50 0.02
N THR A 153 5.33 5.27 -0.36
CA THR A 153 6.24 4.93 -1.46
C THR A 153 7.04 3.67 -1.15
N TRP A 154 7.57 3.56 0.07
CA TRP A 154 8.23 2.36 0.56
C TRP A 154 7.26 1.16 0.57
N ALA A 155 6.05 1.32 1.13
CA ALA A 155 5.07 0.25 1.22
C ALA A 155 4.63 -0.28 -0.17
N ALA A 156 4.69 0.56 -1.20
CA ALA A 156 4.39 0.15 -2.58
C ALA A 156 5.55 -0.62 -3.27
N GLN A 157 6.77 -0.55 -2.74
CA GLN A 157 7.98 -1.09 -3.37
C GLN A 157 8.61 -2.24 -2.60
N VAL A 158 8.35 -2.34 -1.29
CA VAL A 158 8.95 -3.33 -0.39
C VAL A 158 8.63 -4.76 -0.82
N ASP A 159 9.65 -5.64 -0.81
CA ASP A 159 9.44 -7.07 -0.91
C ASP A 159 9.21 -7.62 0.50
N VAL A 160 7.93 -7.83 0.84
CA VAL A 160 7.53 -8.27 2.18
C VAL A 160 8.15 -9.62 2.57
N ILE A 161 8.50 -10.48 1.61
CA ILE A 161 9.09 -11.79 1.93
C ILE A 161 10.56 -11.63 2.31
N GLU A 162 11.30 -10.81 1.58
CA GLU A 162 12.73 -10.56 1.86
C GLU A 162 12.92 -9.69 3.11
N ASP A 163 12.09 -8.66 3.29
CA ASP A 163 12.25 -7.65 4.34
C ASP A 163 11.37 -7.92 5.59
N ILE A 164 10.80 -9.12 5.73
CA ILE A 164 9.83 -9.45 6.79
C ILE A 164 10.36 -9.23 8.22
N ASN A 165 11.68 -9.28 8.40
CA ASN A 165 12.34 -9.12 9.70
C ASN A 165 12.33 -7.66 10.18
N GLU A 166 12.12 -6.69 9.29
CA GLU A 166 12.06 -5.26 9.62
C GLU A 166 10.67 -4.84 10.11
N PHE A 167 9.64 -5.57 9.67
CA PHE A 167 8.23 -5.27 9.95
C PHE A 167 7.88 -5.20 11.44
N PRO A 168 8.35 -6.08 12.34
CA PRO A 168 8.04 -6.02 13.76
C PRO A 168 8.34 -4.64 14.36
N ALA A 169 9.50 -4.07 14.06
CA ALA A 169 9.90 -2.75 14.55
C ALA A 169 9.03 -1.64 13.96
N ILE A 170 8.79 -1.68 12.65
CA ILE A 170 7.99 -0.68 11.93
C ILE A 170 6.54 -0.68 12.43
N ILE A 171 5.91 -1.85 12.51
CA ILE A 171 4.51 -1.99 12.95
C ILE A 171 4.38 -1.56 14.41
N ASN A 172 5.30 -1.98 15.27
CA ASN A 172 5.28 -1.55 16.67
C ASN A 172 5.42 -0.02 16.78
N GLU A 173 6.33 0.61 16.04
CA GLU A 173 6.48 2.07 16.02
C GLU A 173 5.20 2.76 15.53
N VAL A 174 4.62 2.35 14.39
CA VAL A 174 3.40 2.95 13.85
C VAL A 174 2.25 2.92 14.85
N PHE A 175 2.04 1.79 15.53
CA PHE A 175 0.90 1.63 16.45
C PHE A 175 1.17 2.15 17.88
N SER A 176 2.42 2.31 18.29
CA SER A 176 2.79 2.89 19.59
C SER A 176 2.91 4.42 19.56
N SER A 177 3.29 5.00 18.42
CA SER A 177 3.53 6.43 18.26
C SER A 177 2.32 7.22 17.72
N THR A 178 1.31 6.53 17.17
CA THR A 178 0.09 7.17 16.65
C THR A 178 -1.15 6.76 17.44
N PRO A 179 -2.15 7.64 17.65
CA PRO A 179 -3.40 7.29 18.30
C PRO A 179 -4.34 6.48 17.36
N SER A 180 -5.35 5.82 17.93
CA SER A 180 -6.23 4.90 17.18
C SER A 180 -7.13 5.56 16.14
N ASN A 181 -7.34 6.87 16.23
CA ASN A 181 -8.04 7.68 15.22
C ASN A 181 -7.12 8.14 14.08
N ASP A 182 -5.81 7.97 14.17
CA ASP A 182 -4.89 8.27 13.08
C ASP A 182 -5.02 7.21 11.98
N ARG A 183 -5.44 7.65 10.79
CA ARG A 183 -5.64 6.80 9.60
C ARG A 183 -4.55 6.99 8.54
N GLY A 184 -3.48 7.70 8.87
CA GLY A 184 -2.35 7.96 7.97
C GLY A 184 -1.51 6.71 7.78
N LEU A 185 -0.56 6.47 8.69
CA LEU A 185 0.33 5.31 8.60
C LEU A 185 -0.36 3.99 8.95
N ARG A 186 -1.32 4.01 9.88
CA ARG A 186 -2.05 2.81 10.30
C ARG A 186 -2.78 2.15 9.12
N ASP A 187 -3.39 2.92 8.22
CA ASP A 187 -4.08 2.35 7.05
C ASP A 187 -3.13 1.66 6.08
N ILE A 188 -1.97 2.27 5.83
CA ILE A 188 -0.93 1.72 4.96
C ILE A 188 -0.40 0.41 5.54
N ALA A 189 -0.02 0.43 6.83
CA ALA A 189 0.48 -0.75 7.54
C ALA A 189 -0.54 -1.90 7.55
N VAL A 190 -1.82 -1.61 7.84
CA VAL A 190 -2.87 -2.64 7.86
C VAL A 190 -3.10 -3.21 6.45
N SER A 191 -3.11 -2.37 5.41
CA SER A 191 -3.26 -2.85 4.02
C SER A 191 -2.11 -3.77 3.64
N LEU A 192 -0.88 -3.35 3.90
CA LEU A 192 0.33 -4.13 3.61
C LEU A 192 0.31 -5.50 4.31
N LEU A 193 -0.12 -5.56 5.57
CA LEU A 193 -0.26 -6.81 6.32
C LEU A 193 -1.40 -7.70 5.82
N VAL A 194 -2.53 -7.11 5.42
CA VAL A 194 -3.68 -7.87 4.88
C VAL A 194 -3.34 -8.48 3.52
N ASP A 195 -2.71 -7.70 2.65
CA ASP A 195 -2.33 -8.14 1.30
C ASP A 195 -1.25 -9.23 1.35
N ASN A 196 -0.43 -9.22 2.41
CA ASN A 196 0.65 -10.19 2.62
C ASN A 196 0.41 -11.10 3.84
N ALA A 197 -0.85 -11.36 4.19
CA ALA A 197 -1.22 -12.09 5.41
C ALA A 197 -0.57 -13.48 5.52
N GLY A 198 -0.36 -14.16 4.40
CA GLY A 198 0.32 -15.46 4.38
C GLY A 198 1.78 -15.37 4.86
N ALA A 199 2.54 -14.39 4.38
CA ALA A 199 3.92 -14.16 4.83
C ALA A 199 3.95 -13.68 6.27
N ALA A 200 3.05 -12.74 6.63
CA ALA A 200 2.98 -12.18 7.97
C ALA A 200 2.72 -13.23 9.06
N LEU A 201 1.82 -14.18 8.80
CA LEU A 201 1.47 -15.26 9.74
C LEU A 201 2.53 -16.36 9.83
N ASN A 202 3.43 -16.46 8.85
CA ASN A 202 4.55 -17.39 8.90
C ASN A 202 5.76 -16.84 9.69
N SER A 203 5.80 -15.51 9.92
CA SER A 203 6.82 -14.88 10.75
C SER A 203 6.42 -14.89 12.22
N GLN A 204 7.17 -15.63 13.04
CA GLN A 204 6.92 -15.73 14.48
C GLN A 204 7.15 -14.39 15.20
N GLU A 205 8.17 -13.63 14.79
CA GLU A 205 8.50 -12.33 15.39
C GLU A 205 7.40 -11.31 15.12
N LEU A 206 6.90 -11.26 13.89
CA LEU A 206 5.78 -10.40 13.54
C LEU A 206 4.50 -10.84 14.27
N CYS A 207 4.21 -12.14 14.34
CA CYS A 207 3.10 -12.66 15.14
C CYS A 207 3.17 -12.22 16.61
N ASN A 208 4.37 -12.23 17.21
CA ASN A 208 4.55 -11.80 18.60
C ASN A 208 4.16 -10.32 18.79
N VAL A 209 4.53 -9.45 17.85
CA VAL A 209 4.12 -8.03 17.88
C VAL A 209 2.61 -7.88 17.64
N LEU A 210 2.04 -8.59 16.66
CA LEU A 210 0.62 -8.52 16.35
C LEU A 210 -0.26 -8.89 17.56
N VAL A 211 0.13 -9.91 18.33
CA VAL A 211 -0.60 -10.32 19.55
C VAL A 211 -0.64 -9.23 20.61
N GLN A 212 0.37 -8.35 20.68
CA GLN A 212 0.39 -7.21 21.60
C GLN A 212 -0.48 -6.03 21.12
N LEU A 213 -0.98 -6.06 19.88
CA LEU A 213 -1.73 -4.98 19.25
C LEU A 213 -3.16 -5.43 18.92
N PRO A 214 -4.08 -5.50 19.92
CA PRO A 214 -5.44 -5.99 19.71
C PRO A 214 -6.27 -5.10 18.77
N GLU A 215 -5.99 -3.79 18.74
CA GLU A 215 -6.63 -2.86 17.81
C GLU A 215 -6.31 -3.21 16.36
N LEU A 216 -5.02 -3.44 16.05
CA LEU A 216 -4.54 -3.85 14.74
C LEU A 216 -5.15 -5.19 14.34
N LEU A 217 -5.13 -6.19 15.22
CA LEU A 217 -5.74 -7.51 14.95
C LEU A 217 -7.22 -7.41 14.62
N MET A 218 -7.97 -6.61 15.39
CA MET A 218 -9.40 -6.39 15.12
C MET A 218 -9.61 -5.72 13.76
N GLU A 219 -8.72 -4.81 13.38
CA GLU A 219 -8.78 -4.12 12.11
C GLU A 219 -8.49 -5.03 10.92
N ILE A 220 -7.42 -5.83 11.02
CA ILE A 220 -7.09 -6.89 10.05
C ILE A 220 -8.27 -7.85 9.92
N LEU A 221 -8.83 -8.33 11.03
CA LEU A 221 -9.96 -9.26 11.01
C LEU A 221 -11.18 -8.66 10.29
N LYS A 222 -11.52 -7.39 10.56
CA LYS A 222 -12.61 -6.70 9.87
C LYS A 222 -12.37 -6.63 8.35
N ARG A 223 -11.15 -6.29 7.92
CA ARG A 223 -10.81 -6.23 6.49
C ARG A 223 -10.86 -7.60 5.82
N VAL A 224 -10.30 -8.64 6.46
CA VAL A 224 -10.34 -10.02 5.96
C VAL A 224 -11.77 -10.55 5.86
N VAL A 225 -12.61 -10.30 6.87
CA VAL A 225 -14.02 -10.72 6.83
C VAL A 225 -14.79 -10.00 5.72
N ALA A 226 -14.57 -8.70 5.54
CA ALA A 226 -15.19 -7.93 4.47
C ALA A 226 -14.76 -8.45 3.09
N ALA A 227 -13.47 -8.69 2.88
CA ALA A 227 -12.94 -9.26 1.63
C ALA A 227 -13.52 -10.65 1.35
N ASN A 228 -13.61 -11.53 2.36
CA ASN A 228 -14.20 -12.86 2.22
C ASN A 228 -15.70 -12.81 1.89
N ALA A 229 -16.43 -11.86 2.48
CA ALA A 229 -17.85 -11.67 2.18
C ALA A 229 -18.05 -11.20 0.73
N ASP A 230 -17.21 -10.28 0.25
CA ASP A 230 -17.25 -9.82 -1.14
C ASP A 230 -16.88 -10.95 -2.12
N LEU A 231 -15.79 -11.69 -1.85
CA LEU A 231 -15.38 -12.83 -2.67
C LEU A 231 -16.48 -13.91 -2.72
N SER A 232 -17.12 -14.21 -1.59
CA SER A 232 -18.24 -15.15 -1.53
C SER A 232 -19.43 -14.68 -2.37
N LYS A 233 -19.73 -13.37 -2.34
CA LYS A 233 -20.77 -12.77 -3.17
C LYS A 233 -20.41 -12.87 -4.65
N GLN A 234 -19.19 -12.51 -5.04
CA GLN A 234 -18.71 -12.63 -6.42
C GLN A 234 -18.81 -14.08 -6.92
N LEU A 235 -18.34 -15.04 -6.13
CA LEU A 235 -18.42 -16.47 -6.45
C LEU A 235 -19.87 -16.95 -6.66
N SER A 236 -20.80 -16.51 -5.80
CA SER A 236 -22.21 -16.84 -5.92
C SER A 236 -22.83 -16.28 -7.21
N THR A 237 -22.47 -15.05 -7.59
CA THR A 237 -22.97 -14.41 -8.81
C THR A 237 -22.42 -15.09 -10.05
N ALA A 238 -21.12 -15.39 -10.09
CA ALA A 238 -20.46 -16.11 -11.18
C ALA A 238 -21.04 -17.53 -11.34
N THR A 239 -21.27 -18.23 -10.23
CA THR A 239 -21.90 -19.57 -10.24
C THR A 239 -23.32 -19.52 -10.80
N SER A 240 -24.10 -18.49 -10.41
CA SER A 240 -25.47 -18.32 -10.93
C SER A 240 -25.49 -17.96 -12.42
N ALA A 241 -24.51 -17.19 -12.89
CA ALA A 241 -24.34 -16.84 -14.30
C ALA A 241 -23.98 -18.08 -15.12
N GLY A 242 -22.98 -18.85 -14.68
CA GLY A 242 -22.58 -20.11 -15.33
C GLY A 242 -23.72 -21.13 -15.40
N LYS A 243 -24.54 -21.26 -14.34
CA LYS A 243 -25.75 -22.11 -14.38
C LYS A 243 -26.77 -21.65 -15.43
N LYS A 244 -26.98 -20.34 -15.58
CA LYS A 244 -27.89 -19.78 -16.60
C LYS A 244 -27.36 -20.03 -18.01
N GLU A 245 -26.06 -19.87 -18.23
CA GLU A 245 -25.42 -20.16 -19.51
C GLU A 245 -25.48 -21.64 -19.86
N GLY A 246 -25.18 -22.52 -18.90
CA GLY A 246 -25.33 -23.97 -19.06
C GLY A 246 -26.77 -24.37 -19.42
N ALA A 247 -27.77 -23.78 -18.76
CA ALA A 247 -29.18 -24.02 -19.09
C ALA A 247 -29.56 -23.52 -20.50
N ARG A 248 -29.00 -22.38 -20.96
CA ARG A 248 -29.20 -21.90 -22.33
C ARG A 248 -28.57 -22.84 -23.35
N PHE A 249 -27.34 -23.30 -23.11
CA PHE A 249 -26.68 -24.26 -23.97
C PHE A 249 -27.44 -25.59 -24.02
N GLN A 250 -27.93 -26.08 -22.89
CA GLN A 250 -28.72 -27.31 -22.83
C GLN A 250 -30.03 -27.20 -23.63
N ARG A 251 -30.72 -26.07 -23.57
CA ARG A 251 -31.90 -25.81 -24.43
C ARG A 251 -31.53 -25.78 -25.91
N TYR A 252 -30.45 -25.09 -26.26
CA TYR A 252 -29.98 -25.03 -27.64
C TYR A 252 -29.69 -26.44 -28.19
N VAL A 253 -29.02 -27.31 -27.42
CA VAL A 253 -28.77 -28.70 -27.82
C VAL A 253 -30.07 -29.47 -28.03
N GLN A 254 -31.04 -29.33 -27.11
CA GLN A 254 -32.36 -29.96 -27.25
C GLN A 254 -33.12 -29.50 -28.50
N ASP A 255 -33.06 -28.21 -28.83
CA ASP A 255 -33.70 -27.65 -30.02
C ASP A 255 -33.04 -28.17 -31.31
N VAL A 256 -31.71 -28.32 -31.32
CA VAL A 256 -30.96 -28.93 -32.43
C VAL A 256 -31.32 -30.40 -32.60
N ASP A 257 -31.37 -31.18 -31.51
CA ASP A 257 -31.76 -32.59 -31.54
C ASP A 257 -33.19 -32.77 -32.06
N ALA A 258 -34.13 -31.94 -31.61
CA ALA A 258 -35.51 -31.95 -32.09
C ALA A 258 -35.59 -31.65 -33.60
N SER A 259 -34.83 -30.67 -34.07
CA SER A 259 -34.75 -30.31 -35.49
C SER A 259 -34.15 -31.45 -36.33
N MET A 260 -33.15 -32.17 -35.81
CA MET A 260 -32.57 -33.34 -36.46
C MET A 260 -33.60 -34.46 -36.64
N VAL A 261 -34.37 -34.77 -35.60
CA VAL A 261 -35.44 -35.79 -35.66
C VAL A 261 -36.51 -35.41 -36.69
N GLU A 262 -36.89 -34.13 -36.77
CA GLU A 262 -37.85 -33.65 -37.77
C GLU A 262 -37.31 -33.82 -39.21
N LEU A 263 -36.03 -33.50 -39.43
CA LEU A 263 -35.37 -33.72 -40.73
C LEU A 263 -35.33 -35.20 -41.11
N GLU A 264 -34.96 -36.09 -40.18
CA GLU A 264 -34.92 -37.53 -40.42
C GLU A 264 -36.30 -38.10 -40.78
N THR A 265 -37.34 -37.70 -40.04
CA THR A 265 -38.73 -38.15 -40.30
C THR A 265 -39.25 -37.65 -41.64
N SER A 266 -38.96 -36.39 -42.00
CA SER A 266 -39.29 -35.82 -43.31
C SER A 266 -38.57 -36.56 -44.45
N ALA A 267 -37.27 -36.84 -44.28
CA ALA A 267 -36.48 -37.60 -45.25
C ALA A 267 -37.06 -39.02 -45.46
N LEU A 268 -37.41 -39.73 -44.39
CA LEU A 268 -38.07 -41.05 -44.46
C LEU A 268 -39.44 -40.98 -45.16
N ALA A 269 -40.23 -39.94 -44.91
CA ALA A 269 -41.51 -39.74 -45.58
C ALA A 269 -41.33 -39.53 -47.10
N MET A 270 -40.31 -38.75 -47.48
CA MET A 270 -39.93 -38.54 -48.87
C MET A 270 -39.48 -39.85 -49.52
N MET A 271 -38.62 -40.64 -48.87
CA MET A 271 -38.21 -41.97 -49.37
C MET A 271 -39.39 -42.92 -49.58
N LYS A 272 -40.37 -42.92 -48.67
CA LYS A 272 -41.60 -43.73 -48.83
C LYS A 272 -42.45 -43.26 -50.00
N LYS A 273 -42.57 -41.94 -50.20
CA LYS A 273 -43.31 -41.37 -51.35
C LYS A 273 -42.64 -41.74 -52.67
N THR A 274 -41.32 -41.60 -52.77
CA THR A 274 -40.56 -41.95 -53.99
C THR A 274 -40.65 -43.45 -54.28
N ALA A 275 -40.53 -44.31 -53.27
CA ALA A 275 -40.71 -45.76 -53.44
C ALA A 275 -42.12 -46.13 -53.96
N LYS A 276 -43.18 -45.51 -53.42
CA LYS A 276 -44.56 -45.70 -53.92
C LYS A 276 -44.74 -45.23 -55.37
N LEU A 277 -44.16 -44.09 -55.73
CA LEU A 277 -44.15 -43.60 -57.11
C LEU A 277 -43.44 -44.58 -58.04
N SER A 278 -42.25 -45.04 -57.68
CA SER A 278 -41.50 -46.07 -58.44
C SER A 278 -42.32 -47.35 -58.62
N GLN A 279 -43.03 -47.81 -57.58
CA GLN A 279 -43.90 -48.99 -57.68
C GLN A 279 -45.12 -48.77 -58.60
N LYS A 280 -45.73 -47.57 -58.57
CA LYS A 280 -46.81 -47.20 -59.50
C LYS A 280 -46.33 -47.17 -60.95
N VAL A 281 -45.16 -46.59 -61.22
CA VAL A 281 -44.56 -46.57 -62.56
C VAL A 281 -44.32 -48.00 -63.06
N ARG A 282 -43.79 -48.89 -62.21
CA ARG A 282 -43.58 -50.30 -62.55
C ARG A 282 -44.88 -51.03 -62.90
N LYS A 283 -45.96 -50.83 -62.13
CA LYS A 283 -47.29 -51.42 -62.40
C LYS A 283 -47.98 -50.81 -63.62
N GLY A 284 -47.82 -49.51 -63.87
CA GLY A 284 -48.35 -48.85 -65.06
C GLY A 284 -47.66 -49.34 -66.34
N SER A 285 -46.34 -49.56 -66.27
CA SER A 285 -45.56 -50.16 -67.36
C SER A 285 -46.01 -51.60 -67.69
N SER A 286 -46.28 -52.44 -66.67
CA SER A 286 -46.74 -53.82 -66.92
C SER A 286 -48.15 -53.90 -67.52
N ARG A 287 -49.07 -53.01 -67.12
CA ARG A 287 -50.42 -52.93 -67.74
C ARG A 287 -50.36 -52.36 -69.15
N GLY A 288 -49.43 -51.44 -69.42
CA GLY A 288 -49.13 -50.95 -70.77
C GLY A 288 -48.61 -52.06 -71.68
N SER A 289 -47.69 -52.89 -71.19
CA SER A 289 -47.20 -54.05 -71.96
C SER A 289 -48.26 -55.14 -72.15
N GLU A 290 -49.12 -55.42 -71.16
CA GLU A 290 -50.23 -56.37 -71.32
C GLU A 290 -51.32 -55.85 -72.28
N ALA A 291 -51.62 -54.55 -72.28
CA ALA A 291 -52.56 -53.96 -73.23
C ALA A 291 -51.99 -53.94 -74.66
N TRP A 292 -50.69 -53.65 -74.82
CA TRP A 292 -50.01 -53.75 -76.11
C TRP A 292 -49.93 -55.19 -76.62
N LEU A 293 -49.63 -56.17 -75.76
CA LEU A 293 -49.60 -57.59 -76.15
C LEU A 293 -50.99 -58.10 -76.57
N ASN A 294 -52.06 -57.71 -75.86
CA ASN A 294 -53.44 -58.05 -76.24
C ASN A 294 -53.94 -57.37 -77.53
N VAL A 295 -53.34 -56.23 -77.92
CA VAL A 295 -53.65 -55.55 -79.19
C VAL A 295 -52.87 -56.16 -80.36
N VAL A 296 -51.66 -56.68 -80.12
CA VAL A 296 -50.85 -57.36 -81.13
C VAL A 296 -51.34 -58.78 -81.42
N GLU A 297 -52.00 -59.46 -80.47
CA GLU A 297 -52.64 -60.78 -80.69
C GLU A 297 -53.97 -60.74 -81.48
N ARG A 298 -54.46 -59.56 -81.89
CA ARG A 298 -55.70 -59.40 -82.69
C ARG A 298 -55.48 -59.05 -84.16
N TYR A 299 -54.26 -59.13 -84.65
CA TYR A 299 -53.92 -59.06 -86.08
C TYR A 299 -53.19 -60.34 -86.50
#